data_AF-A0A8C4YDN4-F1
#
_entry.id   AF-A0A8C4YDN4-F1
#
_cell.length_a   1.000
_cell.length_b   1.000
_cell.length_c   1.000
_cell.angle_alpha   90.00
_cell.angle_beta   90.00
_cell.angle_gamma   90.00
#
_symmetry.space_group_name_H-M   'P 1'
#
loop_
_entity.id
_entity.type
_entity.pdbx_description
1 polymer ?
#
loop_
_entity_poly.entity_id
_entity_poly.type
_entity_poly.pdbx_seq_one_letter_code
_entity_poly.pdbx_strand_id
1 'polypeptide(L)' 'MTAITSARGNTEVVNVRRTESHDISGIISLSSYFTEKTFGRINVIYLL' A
#
# COMPACT_ATOMS: atom_id res chain seq x y z
N MET A 1 -10.82 5.36 -11.29
CA MET A 1 -9.69 4.61 -11.84
C MET A 1 -8.63 5.61 -12.30
N THR A 2 -7.41 5.47 -11.83
CA THR A 2 -6.33 6.46 -12.00
C THR A 2 -5.05 5.72 -12.35
N ALA A 3 -4.30 6.21 -13.32
CA ALA A 3 -2.97 5.70 -13.63
C ALA A 3 -1.95 6.29 -12.65
N ILE A 4 -1.13 5.45 -12.04
CA ILE A 4 -0.01 5.85 -11.20
C ILE A 4 1.29 5.30 -11.79
N THR A 5 2.34 6.12 -11.74
CA THR A 5 3.68 5.72 -12.17
C THR A 5 4.59 5.65 -10.95
N SER A 6 5.15 4.47 -10.71
CA SER A 6 6.14 4.26 -9.65
C SER A 6 7.44 5.01 -9.94
N ALA A 7 8.28 5.22 -8.90
CA ALA A 7 9.60 5.81 -9.07
C ALA A 7 10.54 5.00 -10.01
N ARG A 8 10.23 3.72 -10.28
CA ARG A 8 10.96 2.88 -11.24
C ARG A 8 10.45 3.02 -12.69
N GLY A 9 9.38 3.78 -12.91
CA GLY A 9 8.77 3.98 -14.23
C GLY A 9 7.64 3.00 -14.58
N ASN A 10 7.35 2.03 -13.71
CA ASN A 10 6.21 1.12 -13.93
C ASN A 10 4.91 1.90 -13.77
N THR A 11 4.04 1.81 -14.76
CA THR A 11 2.73 2.46 -14.77
C THR A 11 1.64 1.42 -14.59
N GLU A 12 0.79 1.63 -13.60
CA GLU A 12 -0.30 0.74 -13.25
C GLU A 12 -1.60 1.52 -13.10
N VAL A 13 -2.70 0.87 -13.46
CA VAL A 13 -4.03 1.45 -13.36
C VAL A 13 -4.66 0.96 -12.06
N VAL A 14 -4.91 1.88 -11.13
CA VAL A 14 -5.47 1.57 -9.82
C VAL A 14 -6.88 2.10 -9.67
N ASN A 15 -7.66 1.43 -8.83
CA ASN A 15 -8.94 1.94 -8.37
C ASN A 15 -8.87 2.24 -6.87
N VAL A 16 -9.32 3.42 -6.47
CA VAL A 16 -9.27 3.85 -5.08
C VAL A 16 -10.62 3.57 -4.43
N ARG A 17 -10.59 2.88 -3.29
CA ARG A 17 -11.75 2.67 -2.40
C ARG A 17 -11.33 2.79 -0.94
N ARG A 18 -12.29 2.86 -0.02
CA ARG A 18 -11.99 2.73 1.41
C ARG A 18 -11.42 1.35 1.72
N THR A 19 -10.46 1.32 2.64
CA THR A 19 -9.89 0.11 3.21
C THR A 19 -10.95 -0.59 4.05
N GLU A 20 -11.04 -1.90 3.91
CA GLU A 20 -11.95 -2.76 4.68
C GLU A 20 -11.13 -3.80 5.46
N SER A 21 -11.74 -4.42 6.48
CA SER A 21 -11.03 -5.38 7.35
C SER A 21 -10.38 -6.55 6.60
N HIS A 22 -10.94 -6.97 5.46
CA HIS A 22 -10.38 -8.04 4.64
C HIS A 22 -9.08 -7.65 3.91
N ASP A 23 -8.82 -6.36 3.72
CA ASP A 23 -7.62 -5.86 3.03
C ASP A 23 -6.37 -5.92 3.92
N ILE A 24 -6.56 -5.95 5.24
CA ILE A 24 -5.49 -5.83 6.25
C ILE A 24 -4.40 -6.88 6.04
N SER A 25 -4.77 -8.14 5.80
CA SER A 25 -3.80 -9.21 5.61
C SER A 25 -2.93 -8.99 4.37
N GLY A 26 -3.52 -8.47 3.28
CA GLY A 26 -2.80 -8.11 2.07
C GLY A 26 -1.89 -6.88 2.26
N ILE A 27 -2.31 -5.90 3.05
CA ILE A 27 -1.47 -4.73 3.36
C ILE A 27 -0.27 -5.14 4.22
N ILE A 28 -0.49 -5.99 5.23
CA ILE A 28 0.59 -6.48 6.10
C ILE A 28 1.62 -7.30 5.30
N SER A 29 1.20 -8.08 4.31
CA SER A 29 2.13 -8.88 3.50
C SER A 29 3.06 -8.05 2.61
N LEU A 30 2.71 -6.78 2.34
CA LEU A 30 3.55 -5.82 1.64
C LEU A 30 4.61 -5.16 2.55
N SER A 31 4.46 -5.29 3.87
CA SER A 31 5.46 -4.80 4.83
C SER A 31 6.73 -5.63 4.74
N SER A 32 7.76 -5.02 4.17
CA SER A 32 9.12 -5.54 4.05
C SER A 32 10.11 -4.56 4.67
N TYR A 33 11.36 -5.00 4.84
CA TYR A 33 12.46 -4.13 5.28
C TYR A 33 12.55 -2.84 4.44
N PHE A 34 12.34 -2.93 3.12
CA PHE A 34 12.42 -1.78 2.23
C PHE A 34 11.27 -0.79 2.43
N THR A 35 10.05 -1.29 2.62
CA THR A 35 8.89 -0.41 2.85
C THR A 35 8.99 0.25 4.23
N GLU A 36 9.42 -0.47 5.27
CA GLU A 36 9.66 0.11 6.60
C GLU A 36 10.78 1.15 6.57
N LYS A 37 11.87 0.91 5.83
CA LYS A 37 12.96 1.88 5.69
C LYS A 37 12.51 3.15 4.96
N THR A 38 11.59 3.03 4.02
CA THR A 38 11.11 4.15 3.17
C THR A 38 10.02 4.96 3.86
N PHE A 39 9.05 4.30 4.48
CA PHE A 39 7.84 4.93 5.02
C PHE A 39 7.78 4.95 6.55
N GLY A 40 8.73 4.30 7.23
CA GLY A 40 8.65 4.04 8.66
C GLY A 40 7.72 2.85 8.98
N ARG A 41 7.55 2.57 10.27
CA ARG A 41 6.59 1.56 10.73
C ARG A 41 5.16 2.06 10.52
N ILE A 42 4.45 1.40 9.63
CA ILE A 42 3.04 1.68 9.34
C ILE A 42 2.18 0.92 10.36
N ASN A 43 1.38 1.63 11.15
CA ASN A 43 0.41 0.99 12.03
C ASN A 43 -0.89 0.74 11.27
N VAL A 44 -1.09 -0.53 10.89
CA VAL A 44 -2.21 -1.00 10.06
C VAL A 44 -3.56 -0.91 10.79
N ILE A 45 -3.59 -0.85 12.13
CA ILE A 45 -4.83 -0.69 12.90
C ILE A 45 -5.48 0.68 12.63
N TYR A 46 -4.67 1.71 12.35
CA TYR A 46 -5.17 3.04 11.98
C TYR A 46 -5.55 3.18 10.50
N LEU A 47 -5.53 2.09 9.72
CA LEU A 47 -6.00 2.08 8.33
C LEU A 47 -7.47 1.69 8.17
N LEU A 48 -8.14 1.34 9.28
CA LEU A 48 -9.58 1.08 9.40
C LEU A 48 -10.36 2.35 9.77
#